data_AF-Q50E64-F1
#
_entry.id   AF-Q50E64-F1
#
_cell.length_a   1.000
_cell.length_b   1.000
_cell.length_c   1.000
_cell.angle_alpha   90.00
_cell.angle_beta   90.00
_cell.angle_gamma   90.00
#
_symmetry.space_group_name_H-M   'P 1'
#
loop_
_entity.id
_entity.type
_entity.pdbx_description
1 polymer ?
#
loop_
_entity_poly.entity_id
_entity_poly.type
_entity_poly.pdbx_seq_one_letter_code
_entity_poly.pdbx_strand_id
1 'polypeptide(L)'
;MKKSYLVTPLVAGALILPTALPATAAQASAPAPVAVSTMNKTALTTDQIKAERSALNSRINMLQETQKAIPGSQYADQIEDLIKTALDLSGAIDTIAHGGVPAYDPATIVPRIHLAIDAADAIKTGNTTLQHKVKKAHVELGLEIAKASIVAINPASSVAQVQDEIKALKARIDKVSAYPDLSKDDTATIAYKQTLRKTIHEVRVGRNKNIVGKKDQAVVDTLNKEISKADKVRANAKSTVAQVDTAVDQLRAAYQTALNAPDKAKK
;
A
#
# COMPACT_ATOMS: atom_id res chain seq x y z
N MET A 1 47.14 -23.99 37.23
CA MET A 1 47.59 -25.29 36.67
C MET A 1 47.14 -25.29 35.21
N LYS A 2 47.92 -24.84 34.20
CA LYS A 2 49.02 -25.52 33.46
C LYS A 2 48.69 -27.01 33.25
N LYS A 3 48.59 -27.58 32.04
CA LYS A 3 49.36 -27.37 30.79
C LYS A 3 48.57 -27.84 29.54
N SER A 4 48.85 -27.18 28.41
CA SER A 4 48.72 -27.70 27.04
C SER A 4 49.55 -28.97 26.81
N TYR A 5 49.28 -29.73 25.73
CA TYR A 5 50.20 -29.95 24.58
C TYR A 5 49.74 -31.08 23.65
N LEU A 6 49.81 -30.78 22.36
CA LEU A 6 49.87 -31.66 21.19
C LEU A 6 51.06 -32.64 21.26
N VAL A 7 50.90 -33.88 20.77
CA VAL A 7 52.00 -34.70 20.21
C VAL A 7 51.47 -35.63 19.11
N THR A 8 51.94 -35.42 17.88
CA THR A 8 52.04 -36.36 16.75
C THR A 8 53.43 -37.05 16.82
N PRO A 9 53.85 -37.95 15.90
CA PRO A 9 53.33 -39.23 15.39
C PRO A 9 54.28 -40.41 15.78
N LEU A 10 53.99 -41.65 15.38
CA LEU A 10 55.03 -42.69 15.25
C LEU A 10 54.92 -43.40 13.89
N VAL A 11 55.98 -43.21 13.10
CA VAL A 11 56.28 -43.94 11.87
C VAL A 11 57.13 -45.15 12.25
N ALA A 12 56.75 -46.33 11.77
CA ALA A 12 57.64 -47.47 11.63
C ALA A 12 57.40 -48.07 10.25
N GLY A 13 58.44 -48.09 9.42
CA GLY A 13 58.43 -48.70 8.09
C GLY A 13 59.27 -49.98 8.07
N ALA A 14 59.08 -50.79 7.01
CA ALA A 14 60.12 -51.60 6.38
C ALA A 14 59.64 -52.26 5.07
N LEU A 15 60.37 -51.95 3.98
CA LEU A 15 60.87 -52.78 2.85
C LEU A 15 59.86 -53.47 1.87
N ILE A 16 59.74 -53.09 0.57
CA ILE A 16 60.63 -53.25 -0.64
C ILE A 16 60.75 -54.75 -1.06
N LEU A 17 60.44 -55.29 -2.26
CA LEU A 17 60.12 -54.87 -3.66
C LEU A 17 59.46 -56.10 -4.41
N PRO A 18 59.49 -56.30 -5.75
CA PRO A 18 58.39 -56.00 -6.69
C PRO A 18 57.94 -57.22 -7.54
N THR A 19 56.68 -57.32 -7.92
CA THR A 19 56.31 -58.20 -9.06
C THR A 19 55.33 -57.50 -10.00
N ALA A 20 55.88 -57.21 -11.18
CA ALA A 20 55.26 -56.94 -12.47
C ALA A 20 53.73 -56.80 -12.54
N LEU A 21 53.30 -55.64 -13.02
CA LEU A 21 52.05 -55.43 -13.74
C LEU A 21 51.91 -56.45 -14.89
N PRO A 22 50.67 -56.83 -15.21
CA PRO A 22 50.09 -56.25 -16.41
C PRO A 22 48.80 -55.48 -16.11
N ALA A 23 48.62 -54.43 -16.89
CA ALA A 23 47.52 -53.50 -16.82
C ALA A 23 46.16 -54.19 -16.98
N THR A 24 45.26 -53.93 -16.03
CA THR A 24 43.82 -53.84 -16.27
C THR A 24 43.31 -52.74 -15.36
N ALA A 25 42.98 -51.58 -15.95
CA ALA A 25 42.34 -50.49 -15.25
C ALA A 25 40.91 -50.90 -14.88
N ALA A 26 40.72 -51.45 -13.68
CA ALA A 26 39.42 -51.53 -13.05
C ALA A 26 39.13 -50.16 -12.41
N GLN A 27 38.32 -49.34 -13.09
CA GLN A 27 37.73 -48.14 -12.50
C GLN A 27 36.87 -48.58 -11.32
N ALA A 28 37.36 -48.37 -10.10
CA ALA A 28 36.52 -48.34 -8.91
C ALA A 28 35.56 -47.15 -9.07
N SER A 29 34.30 -47.45 -9.37
CA SER A 29 33.21 -46.48 -9.41
C SER A 29 33.11 -45.78 -8.05
N ALA A 30 33.45 -44.49 -8.04
CA ALA A 30 33.16 -43.60 -6.93
C ALA A 30 31.65 -43.59 -6.65
N PRO A 31 31.21 -43.48 -5.37
CA PRO A 31 29.80 -43.35 -5.07
C PRO A 31 29.23 -42.13 -5.80
N ALA A 32 28.14 -42.35 -6.54
CA ALA A 32 27.47 -41.30 -7.29
C ALA A 32 27.17 -40.10 -6.36
N PRO A 33 27.39 -38.85 -6.81
CA PRO A 33 26.97 -37.70 -6.04
C PRO A 33 25.46 -37.82 -5.81
N VAL A 34 25.07 -37.74 -4.54
CA VAL A 34 23.67 -37.64 -4.13
C VAL A 34 23.09 -36.48 -4.92
N ALA A 35 22.14 -36.78 -5.82
CA ALA A 35 21.44 -35.75 -6.56
C ALA A 35 20.81 -34.82 -5.53
N VAL A 36 21.33 -33.61 -5.41
CA VAL A 36 20.63 -32.52 -4.75
C VAL A 36 19.37 -32.35 -5.55
N SER A 37 18.25 -32.85 -5.02
CA SER A 37 16.93 -32.59 -5.57
C SER A 37 16.83 -31.08 -5.74
N THR A 38 16.95 -30.60 -6.96
CA THR A 38 16.56 -29.26 -7.37
C THR A 38 15.08 -29.18 -7.03
N MET A 39 14.77 -28.69 -5.83
CA MET A 39 13.43 -28.22 -5.54
C MET A 39 13.14 -27.21 -6.65
N ASN A 40 12.21 -27.55 -7.54
CA ASN A 40 11.60 -26.60 -8.44
C ASN A 40 10.86 -25.57 -7.58
N LYS A 41 11.62 -24.60 -7.07
CA LYS A 41 11.11 -23.31 -6.61
C LYS A 41 10.46 -22.73 -7.84
N THR A 42 9.12 -22.63 -7.84
CA THR A 42 8.32 -22.22 -8.99
C THR A 42 8.89 -20.93 -9.56
N ALA A 43 9.68 -21.03 -10.64
CA ALA A 43 10.30 -19.88 -11.25
C ALA A 43 9.19 -19.08 -11.91
N LEU A 44 8.99 -17.84 -11.46
CA LEU A 44 8.02 -16.93 -12.07
C LEU A 44 8.39 -16.74 -13.55
N THR A 45 7.42 -16.93 -14.43
CA THR A 45 7.61 -16.67 -15.85
C THR A 45 7.83 -15.16 -16.07
N THR A 46 8.52 -14.81 -17.16
CA THR A 46 8.72 -13.39 -17.54
C THR A 46 7.40 -12.65 -17.68
N ASP A 47 6.35 -13.31 -18.16
CA ASP A 47 5.02 -12.71 -18.30
C ASP A 47 4.33 -12.48 -16.96
N GLN A 48 4.45 -13.42 -16.01
CA GLN A 48 3.99 -13.22 -14.64
C GLN A 48 4.71 -12.04 -13.97
N ILE A 49 6.04 -11.96 -14.11
CA ILE A 49 6.84 -10.85 -13.58
C ILE A 49 6.32 -9.51 -14.11
N LYS A 50 6.09 -9.40 -15.43
CA LYS A 50 5.58 -8.18 -16.05
C LYS A 50 4.17 -7.83 -15.54
N ALA A 51 3.29 -8.81 -15.45
CA ALA A 51 1.91 -8.62 -15.01
C ALA A 51 1.84 -8.14 -13.56
N GLU A 52 2.53 -8.82 -12.64
CA GLU A 52 2.56 -8.47 -11.22
C GLU A 52 3.18 -7.08 -11.00
N ARG A 53 4.28 -6.77 -11.69
CA ARG A 53 4.90 -5.44 -11.63
C ARG A 53 3.95 -4.35 -12.13
N SER A 54 3.25 -4.59 -13.23
CA SER A 54 2.29 -3.62 -13.78
C SER A 54 1.13 -3.36 -12.81
N ALA A 55 0.57 -4.42 -12.22
CA ALA A 55 -0.50 -4.32 -11.25
C ALA A 55 -0.05 -3.54 -9.99
N LEU A 56 1.14 -3.84 -9.48
CA LEU A 56 1.70 -3.17 -8.31
C LEU A 56 1.97 -1.68 -8.58
N ASN A 57 2.59 -1.35 -9.71
CA ASN A 57 2.83 0.04 -10.12
C ASN A 57 1.52 0.84 -10.29
N SER A 58 0.48 0.20 -10.84
CA SER A 58 -0.85 0.82 -10.92
C SER A 58 -1.38 1.20 -9.53
N ARG A 59 -1.20 0.34 -8.53
CA ARG A 59 -1.64 0.61 -7.14
C ARG A 59 -0.75 1.60 -6.41
N ILE A 60 0.55 1.64 -6.67
CA ILE A 60 1.44 2.71 -6.19
C ILE A 60 0.95 4.07 -6.69
N ASN A 61 0.69 4.19 -7.99
CA ASN A 61 0.19 5.45 -8.57
C ASN A 61 -1.17 5.84 -7.95
N MET A 62 -2.08 4.89 -7.79
CA MET A 62 -3.36 5.13 -7.13
C MET A 62 -3.19 5.63 -5.68
N LEU A 63 -2.28 5.04 -4.91
CA LEU A 63 -1.99 5.44 -3.53
C LEU A 63 -1.38 6.85 -3.47
N GLN A 64 -0.44 7.17 -4.37
CA GLN A 64 0.16 8.50 -4.49
C GLN A 64 -0.90 9.56 -4.85
N GLU A 65 -1.77 9.27 -5.81
CA GLU A 65 -2.87 10.19 -6.17
C GLU A 65 -3.87 10.35 -5.02
N THR A 66 -4.15 9.28 -4.27
CA THR A 66 -4.99 9.34 -3.06
C THR A 66 -4.36 10.24 -2.00
N GLN A 67 -3.04 10.12 -1.77
CA GLN A 67 -2.30 10.95 -0.83
C GLN A 67 -2.35 12.44 -1.20
N LYS A 68 -2.17 12.76 -2.49
CA LYS A 68 -2.26 14.14 -3.01
C LYS A 68 -3.67 14.71 -2.92
N ALA A 69 -4.68 13.91 -3.27
CA ALA A 69 -6.08 14.34 -3.28
C ALA A 69 -6.61 14.54 -1.86
N ILE A 70 -6.16 13.71 -0.90
CA ILE A 70 -6.64 13.69 0.48
C ILE A 70 -5.47 13.83 1.48
N PRO A 71 -4.85 15.03 1.58
CA PRO A 71 -3.88 15.32 2.63
C PRO A 71 -4.53 15.19 4.02
N GLY A 72 -3.96 14.36 4.88
CA GLY A 72 -4.53 14.03 6.19
C GLY A 72 -5.73 13.08 6.11
N SER A 73 -5.74 12.18 5.12
CA SER A 73 -6.63 11.01 5.11
C SER A 73 -6.51 10.25 6.44
N GLN A 74 -7.60 9.62 6.85
CA GLN A 74 -7.57 8.68 7.98
C GLN A 74 -6.68 7.45 7.75
N TYR A 75 -6.29 7.21 6.50
CA TYR A 75 -5.35 6.15 6.11
C TYR A 75 -3.98 6.70 5.70
N ALA A 76 -3.64 7.95 6.04
CA ALA A 76 -2.41 8.59 5.54
C ALA A 76 -1.15 7.77 5.86
N ASP A 77 -1.04 7.28 7.09
CA ASP A 77 0.11 6.49 7.54
C ASP A 77 0.15 5.13 6.79
N GLN A 78 -1.00 4.46 6.68
CA GLN A 78 -1.12 3.20 5.93
C GLN A 78 -0.81 3.35 4.44
N ILE A 79 -1.18 4.49 3.83
CA ILE A 79 -0.84 4.80 2.44
C ILE A 79 0.69 4.90 2.31
N GLU A 80 1.36 5.61 3.22
CA GLU A 80 2.81 5.76 3.21
C GLU A 80 3.51 4.41 3.37
N ASP A 81 3.08 3.60 4.34
CA ASP A 81 3.66 2.27 4.60
C ASP A 81 3.42 1.30 3.45
N LEU A 82 2.25 1.33 2.81
CA LEU A 82 1.97 0.49 1.65
C LEU A 82 2.75 0.93 0.41
N ILE A 83 2.99 2.23 0.21
CA ILE A 83 3.85 2.70 -0.88
C ILE A 83 5.26 2.15 -0.68
N LYS A 84 5.83 2.24 0.54
CA LYS A 84 7.15 1.67 0.85
C LYS A 84 7.16 0.15 0.61
N THR A 85 6.17 -0.55 1.15
CA THR A 85 6.02 -2.01 0.98
C THR A 85 5.94 -2.41 -0.50
N ALA A 86 5.14 -1.70 -1.28
CA ALA A 86 5.00 -1.96 -2.71
C ALA A 86 6.29 -1.67 -3.49
N LEU A 87 7.05 -0.64 -3.12
CA LEU A 87 8.35 -0.35 -3.72
C LEU A 87 9.38 -1.44 -3.39
N ASP A 88 9.41 -1.94 -2.14
CA ASP A 88 10.29 -3.03 -1.73
C ASP A 88 9.96 -4.33 -2.47
N LEU A 89 8.67 -4.63 -2.66
CA LEU A 89 8.22 -5.78 -3.45
C LEU A 89 8.56 -5.61 -4.94
N SER A 90 8.44 -4.41 -5.51
CA SER A 90 8.91 -4.12 -6.87
C SER A 90 10.41 -4.40 -7.02
N GLY A 91 11.23 -3.99 -6.05
CA GLY A 91 12.67 -4.29 -6.02
C GLY A 91 12.98 -5.79 -5.93
N ALA A 92 12.16 -6.56 -5.19
CA ALA A 92 12.28 -8.02 -5.15
C ALA A 92 11.92 -8.69 -6.49
N ILE A 93 10.89 -8.20 -7.18
CA ILE A 93 10.54 -8.65 -8.54
C ILE A 93 11.70 -8.35 -9.51
N ASP A 94 12.29 -7.16 -9.42
CA ASP A 94 13.43 -6.76 -10.24
C ASP A 94 14.64 -7.65 -9.98
N THR A 95 14.91 -7.99 -8.72
CA THR A 95 16.00 -8.90 -8.35
C THR A 95 15.82 -10.26 -9.02
N ILE A 96 14.61 -10.83 -8.99
CA ILE A 96 14.31 -12.10 -9.68
C ILE A 96 14.48 -11.96 -11.20
N ALA A 97 13.97 -10.88 -11.78
CA ALA A 97 14.01 -10.67 -13.23
C ALA A 97 15.44 -10.62 -13.79
N HIS A 98 16.43 -10.24 -12.97
CA HIS A 98 17.85 -10.20 -13.33
C HIS A 98 18.63 -11.43 -12.83
N GLY A 99 17.96 -12.47 -12.34
CA GLY A 99 18.58 -13.73 -11.88
C GLY A 99 19.20 -13.65 -10.47
N GLY A 100 18.88 -12.63 -9.69
CA GLY A 100 19.32 -12.47 -8.30
C GLY A 100 18.47 -13.24 -7.29
N VAL A 101 18.95 -13.28 -6.04
CA VAL A 101 18.23 -13.87 -4.89
C VAL A 101 17.52 -12.76 -4.10
N PRO A 102 16.18 -12.73 -4.03
CA PRO A 102 15.46 -11.71 -3.29
C PRO A 102 15.58 -11.88 -1.77
N ALA A 103 15.31 -10.81 -1.02
CA ALA A 103 15.29 -10.83 0.46
C ALA A 103 14.14 -11.66 1.06
N TYR A 104 13.13 -11.96 0.26
CA TYR A 104 11.98 -12.80 0.61
C TYR A 104 12.16 -14.20 0.05
N ASP A 105 11.49 -15.19 0.64
CA ASP A 105 11.33 -16.47 -0.05
C ASP A 105 10.59 -16.26 -1.38
N PRO A 106 11.16 -16.65 -2.55
CA PRO A 106 10.53 -16.59 -3.86
C PRO A 106 9.07 -17.06 -3.90
N ALA A 107 8.72 -18.11 -3.15
CA ALA A 107 7.35 -18.62 -3.11
C ALA A 107 6.33 -17.63 -2.49
N THR A 108 6.81 -16.67 -1.70
CA THR A 108 5.98 -15.69 -1.00
C THR A 108 5.79 -14.39 -1.77
N ILE A 109 6.59 -14.13 -2.82
CA ILE A 109 6.60 -12.82 -3.48
C ILE A 109 5.26 -12.50 -4.14
N VAL A 110 4.70 -13.42 -4.92
CA VAL A 110 3.37 -13.21 -5.54
C VAL A 110 2.27 -13.04 -4.48
N PRO A 111 2.14 -13.91 -3.47
CA PRO A 111 1.20 -13.67 -2.37
C PRO A 111 1.35 -12.31 -1.68
N ARG A 112 2.59 -11.84 -1.46
CA ARG A 112 2.84 -10.52 -0.83
C ARG A 112 2.39 -9.37 -1.72
N ILE A 113 2.62 -9.48 -3.04
CA ILE A 113 2.13 -8.50 -4.03
C ILE A 113 0.61 -8.44 -4.00
N HIS A 114 -0.07 -9.60 -4.01
CA HIS A 114 -1.53 -9.65 -3.93
C HIS A 114 -2.05 -9.06 -2.62
N LEU A 115 -1.39 -9.32 -1.49
CA LEU A 115 -1.74 -8.70 -0.21
C LEU A 115 -1.59 -7.17 -0.25
N ALA A 116 -0.50 -6.64 -0.82
CA ALA A 116 -0.29 -5.20 -0.97
C ALA A 116 -1.33 -4.56 -1.91
N ILE A 117 -1.70 -5.23 -3.00
CA ILE A 117 -2.75 -4.79 -3.93
C ILE A 117 -4.11 -4.78 -3.23
N ASP A 118 -4.48 -5.86 -2.54
CA ASP A 118 -5.74 -5.96 -1.81
C ASP A 118 -5.81 -4.89 -0.70
N ALA A 119 -4.71 -4.60 -0.02
CA ALA A 119 -4.62 -3.54 0.99
C ALA A 119 -4.80 -2.14 0.37
N ALA A 120 -4.22 -1.88 -0.81
CA ALA A 120 -4.43 -0.64 -1.54
C ALA A 120 -5.89 -0.48 -1.99
N ASP A 121 -6.51 -1.55 -2.48
CA ASP A 121 -7.93 -1.56 -2.87
C ASP A 121 -8.86 -1.42 -1.66
N ALA A 122 -8.47 -1.92 -0.49
CA ALA A 122 -9.17 -1.69 0.77
C ALA A 122 -9.16 -0.21 1.17
N ILE A 123 -8.03 0.49 1.01
CA ILE A 123 -7.95 1.96 1.22
C ILE A 123 -8.90 2.68 0.27
N LYS A 124 -8.90 2.32 -1.01
CA LYS A 124 -9.82 2.91 -2.00
C LYS A 124 -11.27 2.70 -1.58
N THR A 125 -11.63 1.49 -1.16
CA THR A 125 -12.97 1.13 -0.66
C THR A 125 -13.35 1.95 0.57
N GLY A 126 -12.43 2.08 1.53
CA GLY A 126 -12.60 2.89 2.73
C GLY A 126 -12.85 4.37 2.43
N ASN A 127 -12.16 4.90 1.41
CA ASN A 127 -12.29 6.28 0.97
C ASN A 127 -13.43 6.51 -0.02
N THR A 128 -14.18 5.50 -0.47
CA THR A 128 -15.25 5.65 -1.47
C THR A 128 -16.56 5.01 -0.98
N THR A 129 -16.63 3.69 -0.98
CA THR A 129 -17.84 2.93 -0.60
C THR A 129 -18.21 3.10 0.87
N LEU A 130 -17.23 3.24 1.76
CA LEU A 130 -17.48 3.29 3.21
C LEU A 130 -17.55 4.71 3.77
N GLN A 131 -17.55 5.76 2.95
CA GLN A 131 -17.47 7.16 3.43
C GLN A 131 -18.56 7.54 4.45
N HIS A 132 -19.72 6.90 4.35
CA HIS A 132 -20.88 7.14 5.20
C HIS A 132 -20.90 6.29 6.46
N LYS A 133 -19.96 5.33 6.60
CA LYS A 133 -19.93 4.42 7.74
C LYS A 133 -19.43 5.11 8.99
N VAL A 134 -19.86 4.60 10.13
CA VAL A 134 -19.40 5.03 11.44
C VAL A 134 -17.87 4.92 11.57
N LYS A 135 -17.27 5.79 12.40
CA LYS A 135 -15.81 5.83 12.65
C LYS A 135 -15.20 4.46 12.93
N LYS A 136 -15.93 3.59 13.64
CA LYS A 136 -15.48 2.22 13.98
C LYS A 136 -15.15 1.39 12.73
N ALA A 137 -15.92 1.51 11.65
CA ALA A 137 -15.68 0.81 10.39
C ALA A 137 -14.29 1.15 9.83
N HIS A 138 -13.96 2.45 9.85
CA HIS A 138 -12.71 2.95 9.33
C HIS A 138 -11.50 2.60 10.19
N VAL A 139 -11.66 2.63 11.52
CA VAL A 139 -10.59 2.25 12.46
C VAL A 139 -10.26 0.76 12.33
N GLU A 140 -11.27 -0.12 12.29
CA GLU A 140 -11.05 -1.55 12.14
C GLU A 140 -10.43 -1.89 10.77
N LEU A 141 -10.90 -1.25 9.70
CA LEU A 141 -10.29 -1.44 8.38
C LEU A 141 -8.84 -0.92 8.34
N GLY A 142 -8.57 0.24 8.93
CA GLY A 142 -7.22 0.82 8.98
C GLY A 142 -6.22 -0.02 9.78
N LEU A 143 -6.68 -0.71 10.83
CA LEU A 143 -5.86 -1.64 11.61
C LEU A 143 -5.52 -2.89 10.79
N GLU A 144 -6.48 -3.47 10.08
CA GLU A 144 -6.25 -4.66 9.25
C GLU A 144 -5.34 -4.32 8.05
N ILE A 145 -5.49 -3.12 7.46
CA ILE A 145 -4.56 -2.64 6.42
C ILE A 145 -3.14 -2.51 6.97
N ALA A 146 -2.96 -1.94 8.17
CA ALA A 146 -1.64 -1.83 8.78
C ALA A 146 -1.02 -3.20 9.05
N LYS A 147 -1.82 -4.16 9.51
CA LYS A 147 -1.39 -5.56 9.70
C LYS A 147 -1.01 -6.22 8.39
N ALA A 148 -1.79 -6.01 7.32
CA ALA A 148 -1.47 -6.48 5.97
C ALA A 148 -0.11 -5.96 5.49
N SER A 149 0.19 -4.67 5.69
CA SER A 149 1.51 -4.09 5.37
C SER A 149 2.64 -4.78 6.15
N ILE A 150 2.46 -5.00 7.45
CA ILE A 150 3.45 -5.68 8.31
C ILE A 150 3.69 -7.11 7.85
N VAL A 151 2.64 -7.87 7.55
CA VAL A 151 2.75 -9.25 7.06
C VAL A 151 3.45 -9.28 5.70
N ALA A 152 3.11 -8.35 4.81
CA ALA A 152 3.67 -8.24 3.46
C ALA A 152 5.16 -7.90 3.45
N ILE A 153 5.66 -7.09 4.38
CA ILE A 153 7.08 -6.73 4.47
C ILE A 153 7.90 -7.68 5.35
N ASN A 154 7.28 -8.41 6.27
CA ASN A 154 8.02 -9.30 7.17
C ASN A 154 8.62 -10.50 6.40
N PRO A 155 9.95 -10.62 6.25
CA PRO A 155 10.56 -11.69 5.46
C PRO A 155 10.34 -13.09 6.03
N ALA A 156 10.03 -13.19 7.33
CA ALA A 156 9.72 -14.47 7.99
C ALA A 156 8.28 -14.95 7.75
N SER A 157 7.39 -14.13 7.17
CA SER A 157 6.02 -14.56 6.84
C SER A 157 6.04 -15.69 5.81
N SER A 158 5.45 -16.82 6.17
CA SER A 158 5.19 -17.95 5.28
C SER A 158 4.08 -17.65 4.27
N VAL A 159 4.00 -18.45 3.21
CA VAL A 159 2.91 -18.36 2.21
C VAL A 159 1.54 -18.46 2.87
N ALA A 160 1.36 -19.39 3.81
CA ALA A 160 0.10 -19.58 4.53
C ALA A 160 -0.30 -18.32 5.32
N GLN A 161 0.64 -17.72 6.06
CA GLN A 161 0.37 -16.49 6.82
C GLN A 161 -0.03 -15.32 5.92
N VAL A 162 0.63 -15.16 4.77
CA VAL A 162 0.26 -14.12 3.79
C VAL A 162 -1.14 -14.36 3.22
N GLN A 163 -1.45 -15.61 2.88
CA GLN A 163 -2.78 -15.97 2.35
C GLN A 163 -3.90 -15.84 3.39
N ASP A 164 -3.63 -16.17 4.64
CA ASP A 164 -4.60 -16.00 5.72
C ASP A 164 -4.86 -14.53 6.01
N GLU A 165 -3.83 -13.67 5.88
CA GLU A 165 -4.00 -12.23 5.99
C GLU A 165 -4.84 -11.65 4.83
N ILE A 166 -4.65 -12.15 3.60
CA ILE A 166 -5.51 -11.77 2.46
C ILE A 166 -6.99 -12.09 2.77
N LYS A 167 -7.27 -13.28 3.33
CA LYS A 167 -8.63 -13.67 3.72
C LYS A 167 -9.16 -12.80 4.86
N ALA A 168 -8.32 -12.52 5.86
CA ALA A 168 -8.68 -11.67 6.99
C ALA A 168 -9.04 -10.25 6.55
N LEU A 169 -8.28 -9.67 5.63
CA LEU A 169 -8.55 -8.35 5.04
C LEU A 169 -9.89 -8.33 4.30
N LYS A 170 -10.17 -9.33 3.47
CA LYS A 170 -11.46 -9.45 2.76
C LYS A 170 -12.63 -9.58 3.73
N ALA A 171 -12.51 -10.47 4.72
CA ALA A 171 -13.52 -10.61 5.77
C ALA A 171 -13.69 -9.32 6.59
N ARG A 172 -12.63 -8.52 6.76
CA ARG A 172 -12.71 -7.22 7.42
C ARG A 172 -13.53 -6.25 6.62
N ILE A 173 -13.30 -6.15 5.31
CA ILE A 173 -14.07 -5.31 4.39
C ILE A 173 -15.56 -5.67 4.48
N ASP A 174 -15.90 -6.96 4.40
CA ASP A 174 -17.29 -7.42 4.49
C ASP A 174 -17.93 -7.03 5.83
N LYS A 175 -17.22 -7.29 6.94
CA LYS A 175 -17.68 -6.96 8.29
C LYS A 175 -17.96 -5.46 8.45
N VAL A 176 -17.01 -4.60 8.05
CA VAL A 176 -17.15 -3.15 8.23
C VAL A 176 -18.16 -2.54 7.25
N SER A 177 -18.40 -3.19 6.11
CA SER A 177 -19.45 -2.80 5.16
C SER A 177 -20.86 -3.00 5.74
N ALA A 178 -21.02 -3.98 6.63
CA ALA A 178 -22.27 -4.23 7.34
C ALA A 178 -22.51 -3.30 8.54
N TYR A 179 -21.55 -2.43 8.89
CA TYR A 179 -21.74 -1.49 9.99
C TYR A 179 -22.78 -0.42 9.64
N PRO A 180 -23.44 0.19 10.65
CA PRO A 180 -24.39 1.26 10.38
C PRO A 180 -23.72 2.47 9.73
N ASP A 181 -24.51 3.20 8.95
CA ASP A 181 -24.13 4.51 8.45
C ASP A 181 -24.30 5.57 9.55
N LEU A 182 -23.62 6.71 9.38
CA LEU A 182 -23.75 7.87 10.25
C LEU A 182 -25.15 8.48 10.12
N SER A 183 -25.73 8.86 11.25
CA SER A 183 -26.89 9.73 11.31
C SER A 183 -26.49 11.20 11.13
N LYS A 184 -27.48 12.07 10.94
CA LYS A 184 -27.27 13.52 10.76
C LYS A 184 -26.65 14.21 11.97
N ASP A 185 -26.93 13.70 13.17
CA ASP A 185 -26.48 14.28 14.44
C ASP A 185 -25.12 13.72 14.87
N ASP A 186 -24.66 12.64 14.25
CA ASP A 186 -23.35 12.06 14.54
C ASP A 186 -22.22 12.99 14.11
N THR A 187 -21.10 12.91 14.84
CA THR A 187 -19.87 13.59 14.45
C THR A 187 -19.35 13.02 13.13
N ALA A 188 -19.17 13.87 12.13
CA ALA A 188 -18.74 13.48 10.80
C ALA A 188 -17.29 12.95 10.82
N THR A 189 -17.08 11.78 10.20
CA THR A 189 -15.76 11.16 10.06
C THR A 189 -14.87 11.94 9.08
N ILE A 190 -13.56 11.66 9.11
CA ILE A 190 -12.62 12.23 8.13
C ILE A 190 -12.99 11.80 6.71
N ALA A 191 -13.42 10.55 6.51
CA ALA A 191 -13.94 10.06 5.24
C ALA A 191 -15.18 10.83 4.78
N TYR A 192 -16.16 11.05 5.65
CA TYR A 192 -17.37 11.82 5.31
C TYR A 192 -17.04 13.26 4.89
N LYS A 193 -16.12 13.90 5.61
CA LYS A 193 -15.68 15.28 5.32
C LYS A 193 -14.93 15.43 4.00
N GLN A 194 -14.59 14.34 3.31
CA GLN A 194 -13.97 14.42 1.97
C GLN A 194 -14.88 15.05 0.93
N THR A 195 -16.19 14.85 1.02
CA THR A 195 -17.15 15.49 0.12
C THR A 195 -17.08 17.02 0.22
N LEU A 196 -17.01 17.56 1.44
CA LEU A 196 -16.84 18.99 1.66
C LEU A 196 -15.46 19.48 1.20
N ARG A 197 -14.40 18.71 1.48
CA ARG A 197 -13.04 19.04 1.01
C ARG A 197 -12.98 19.16 -0.52
N LYS A 198 -13.55 18.18 -1.24
CA LYS A 198 -13.63 18.15 -2.70
C LYS A 198 -14.40 19.37 -3.22
N THR A 199 -15.56 19.66 -2.62
CA THR A 199 -16.39 20.80 -2.99
C THR A 199 -15.65 22.14 -2.79
N ILE A 200 -14.91 22.30 -1.68
CA ILE A 200 -14.07 23.48 -1.44
C ILE A 200 -13.00 23.63 -2.53
N HIS A 201 -12.33 22.53 -2.90
CA HIS A 201 -11.31 22.55 -3.94
C HIS A 201 -11.90 22.94 -5.31
N GLU A 202 -12.98 22.30 -5.72
CA GLU A 202 -13.69 22.58 -6.98
C GLU A 202 -14.12 24.06 -7.07
N VAL A 203 -14.69 24.59 -5.99
CA VAL A 203 -15.12 26.00 -5.93
C VAL A 203 -13.93 26.96 -5.99
N ARG A 204 -12.80 26.64 -5.35
CA ARG A 204 -11.57 27.46 -5.47
C ARG A 204 -11.02 27.50 -6.89
N VAL A 205 -10.96 26.34 -7.55
CA VAL A 205 -10.51 26.24 -8.95
C VAL A 205 -11.48 27.00 -9.86
N GLY A 206 -12.78 26.76 -9.69
CA GLY A 206 -13.83 27.40 -10.45
C GLY A 206 -13.88 28.92 -10.26
N ARG A 207 -13.68 29.41 -9.03
CA ARG A 207 -13.56 30.84 -8.71
C ARG A 207 -12.39 31.46 -9.45
N ASN A 208 -11.21 30.84 -9.40
CA ASN A 208 -10.01 31.36 -10.06
C ASN A 208 -10.18 31.43 -11.58
N LYS A 209 -10.87 30.45 -12.18
CA LYS A 209 -11.10 30.37 -13.63
C LYS A 209 -12.20 31.31 -14.12
N ASN A 210 -13.30 31.42 -13.37
CA ASN A 210 -14.55 31.99 -13.88
C ASN A 210 -14.99 33.29 -13.18
N ILE A 211 -14.44 33.62 -12.01
CA ILE A 211 -14.94 34.73 -11.19
C ILE A 211 -13.86 35.80 -11.01
N VAL A 212 -12.66 35.40 -10.55
CA VAL A 212 -11.55 36.33 -10.31
C VAL A 212 -11.20 37.06 -11.61
N GLY A 213 -11.08 38.39 -11.53
CA GLY A 213 -10.77 39.24 -12.68
C GLY A 213 -11.94 39.52 -13.62
N LYS A 214 -13.05 38.76 -13.52
CA LYS A 214 -14.25 38.89 -14.38
C LYS A 214 -15.42 39.55 -13.66
N LYS A 215 -15.68 39.16 -12.40
CA LYS A 215 -16.74 39.71 -11.55
C LYS A 215 -16.21 40.83 -10.65
N ASP A 216 -17.12 41.60 -10.06
CA ASP A 216 -16.78 42.62 -9.06
C ASP A 216 -16.11 42.01 -7.82
N GLN A 217 -15.22 42.79 -7.20
CA GLN A 217 -14.46 42.32 -6.04
C GLN A 217 -15.37 41.93 -4.86
N ALA A 218 -16.48 42.63 -4.66
CA ALA A 218 -17.45 42.29 -3.61
C ALA A 218 -18.06 40.88 -3.78
N VAL A 219 -18.24 40.42 -5.03
CA VAL A 219 -18.70 39.06 -5.34
C VAL A 219 -17.64 38.04 -4.96
N VAL A 220 -16.38 38.31 -5.32
CA VAL A 220 -15.22 37.47 -4.97
C VAL A 220 -15.08 37.36 -3.45
N ASP A 221 -15.19 38.48 -2.72
CA ASP A 221 -15.04 38.52 -1.27
C ASP A 221 -16.17 37.79 -0.55
N THR A 222 -17.40 37.89 -1.07
CA THR A 222 -18.55 37.15 -0.54
C THR A 222 -18.34 35.64 -0.70
N LEU A 223 -17.91 35.19 -1.87
CA LEU A 223 -17.59 33.77 -2.07
C LEU A 223 -16.41 33.31 -1.20
N ASN A 224 -15.39 34.14 -1.01
CA ASN A 224 -14.25 33.81 -0.14
C ASN A 224 -14.66 33.63 1.33
N LYS A 225 -15.63 34.42 1.81
CA LYS A 225 -16.21 34.24 3.15
C LYS A 225 -16.90 32.88 3.29
N GLU A 226 -17.68 32.46 2.29
CA GLU A 226 -18.35 31.16 2.29
C GLU A 226 -17.36 30.00 2.19
N ILE A 227 -16.32 30.11 1.36
CA ILE A 227 -15.21 29.14 1.33
C ILE A 227 -14.57 29.01 2.74
N SER A 228 -14.34 30.13 3.42
CA SER A 228 -13.72 30.13 4.75
C SER A 228 -14.63 29.51 5.82
N LYS A 229 -15.94 29.73 5.75
CA LYS A 229 -16.91 29.07 6.64
C LYS A 229 -16.92 27.55 6.43
N ALA A 230 -16.96 27.11 5.17
CA ALA A 230 -16.90 25.70 4.81
C ALA A 230 -15.60 25.04 5.32
N ASP A 231 -14.46 25.72 5.20
CA ASP A 231 -13.19 25.20 5.73
C ASP A 231 -13.19 25.08 7.26
N LYS A 232 -13.85 26.00 7.98
CA LYS A 232 -14.01 25.89 9.44
C LYS A 232 -14.82 24.67 9.84
N VAL A 233 -15.93 24.39 9.13
CA VAL A 233 -16.74 23.17 9.35
C VAL A 233 -15.91 21.91 9.06
N ARG A 234 -15.14 21.91 7.97
CA ARG A 234 -14.25 20.79 7.63
C ARG A 234 -13.19 20.56 8.70
N ALA A 235 -12.53 21.61 9.19
CA ALA A 235 -11.44 21.52 10.15
C ALA A 235 -11.90 21.21 11.58
N ASN A 236 -13.14 21.55 11.93
CA ASN A 236 -13.68 21.29 13.25
C ASN A 236 -13.89 19.79 13.47
N ALA A 237 -13.16 19.21 14.43
CA ALA A 237 -13.27 17.80 14.78
C ALA A 237 -14.67 17.37 15.21
N LYS A 238 -15.48 18.29 15.79
CA LYS A 238 -16.82 18.01 16.33
C LYS A 238 -17.95 18.30 15.35
N SER A 239 -17.66 18.72 14.12
CA SER A 239 -18.73 19.00 13.17
C SER A 239 -19.56 17.77 12.85
N THR A 240 -20.88 17.92 12.90
CA THR A 240 -21.82 16.83 12.63
C THR A 240 -21.99 16.59 11.13
N VAL A 241 -22.57 15.45 10.76
CA VAL A 241 -22.95 15.14 9.37
C VAL A 241 -23.84 16.24 8.78
N ALA A 242 -24.88 16.67 9.51
CA ALA A 242 -25.77 17.74 9.05
C ALA A 242 -25.05 19.07 8.80
N GLN A 243 -24.07 19.42 9.63
CA GLN A 243 -23.28 20.63 9.44
C GLN A 243 -22.39 20.54 8.19
N VAL A 244 -21.82 19.37 7.92
CA VAL A 244 -21.03 19.12 6.71
C VAL A 244 -21.92 19.24 5.46
N ASP A 245 -23.08 18.59 5.46
CA ASP A 245 -24.03 18.64 4.34
C ASP A 245 -24.50 20.08 4.08
N THR A 246 -24.89 20.79 5.14
CA THR A 246 -25.29 22.21 5.06
C THR A 246 -24.17 23.08 4.48
N ALA A 247 -22.91 22.85 4.89
CA ALA A 247 -21.76 23.58 4.37
C ALA A 247 -21.50 23.29 2.89
N VAL A 248 -21.72 22.04 2.43
CA VAL A 248 -21.64 21.69 1.00
C VAL A 248 -22.69 22.46 0.21
N ASP A 249 -23.94 22.44 0.66
CA ASP A 249 -25.06 23.08 -0.05
C ASP A 249 -24.91 24.59 -0.10
N GLN A 250 -24.58 25.21 1.03
CA GLN A 250 -24.33 26.66 1.12
C GLN A 250 -23.16 27.08 0.22
N LEU A 251 -22.07 26.32 0.20
CA LEU A 251 -20.92 26.65 -0.63
C LEU A 251 -21.23 26.51 -2.12
N ARG A 252 -21.97 25.48 -2.53
CA ARG A 252 -22.42 25.31 -3.92
C ARG A 252 -23.37 26.43 -4.34
N ALA A 253 -24.33 26.78 -3.50
CA ALA A 253 -25.24 27.89 -3.77
C ALA A 253 -24.49 29.22 -3.90
N ALA A 254 -23.56 29.51 -2.98
CA ALA A 254 -22.74 30.71 -3.05
C ALA A 254 -21.89 30.78 -4.33
N TYR A 255 -21.33 29.65 -4.76
CA TYR A 255 -20.60 29.57 -6.02
C TYR A 255 -21.48 29.85 -7.23
N GLN A 256 -22.70 29.28 -7.28
CA GLN A 256 -23.65 29.54 -8.36
C GLN A 256 -24.11 31.00 -8.39
N THR A 257 -24.42 31.60 -7.23
CA THR A 257 -24.74 33.02 -7.12
C THR A 257 -23.60 33.89 -7.67
N ALA A 258 -22.35 33.56 -7.34
CA ALA A 258 -21.19 34.30 -7.82
C ALA A 258 -20.92 34.12 -9.33
N LEU A 259 -21.22 32.95 -9.89
CA LEU A 259 -21.16 32.72 -11.34
C LEU A 259 -22.20 33.56 -12.10
N ASN A 260 -23.41 33.65 -11.55
CA ASN A 260 -24.53 34.36 -12.16
C ASN A 260 -24.51 35.87 -11.93
N ALA A 261 -23.63 36.38 -11.07
CA ALA A 261 -23.43 37.82 -10.89
C ALA A 261 -22.99 38.48 -12.21
N PRO A 262 -23.35 39.75 -12.46
CA PRO A 262 -22.91 40.45 -13.67
C PRO A 262 -21.37 40.58 -13.71
N ASP A 263 -20.82 40.62 -14.92
CA ASP A 263 -19.41 40.95 -15.10
C ASP A 263 -19.15 42.41 -14.70
N LYS A 264 -17.97 42.68 -14.16
CA LYS A 264 -17.60 44.05 -13.79
C LYS A 264 -17.59 44.92 -15.04
N ALA A 265 -18.07 46.16 -14.92
CA ALA A 265 -18.04 47.11 -16.02
C ALA A 265 -16.59 47.30 -16.50
N LYS A 266 -16.38 47.29 -17.83
CA LYS A 266 -15.09 47.65 -18.41
C LYS A 266 -14.88 49.14 -18.12
N LYS A 267 -13.87 49.45 -17.30
CA LYS A 267 -13.34 50.81 -17.15
C LYS A 267 -12.46 51.14 -18.35
#